data_AF-A0A133VHZ3-F1
#
_entry.id   AF-A0A133VHZ3-F1
#
_cell.length_a   1.000
_cell.length_b   1.000
_cell.length_c   1.000
_cell.angle_alpha   90.00
_cell.angle_beta   90.00
_cell.angle_gamma   90.00
#
_symmetry.space_group_name_H-M   'P 1'
#
loop_
_entity.id
_entity.type
_entity.pdbx_description
1 polymer ?
#
loop_
_entity_poly.entity_id
_entity_poly.type
_entity_poly.pdbx_seq_one_letter_code
_entity_poly.pdbx_strand_id
1 'polypeptide(L)' 'MFKSFSVNELFGIMGSKLLGTTKVTEGWKISLIKEVRKELNGGDVGDYIAYREKDGDIVIEVLD' A
#
# COMPACT_ATOMS: atom_id res chain seq x y z
N MET A 1 -5.18 -22.15 -8.88
CA MET A 1 -3.91 -22.39 -8.16
C MET A 1 -3.34 -21.03 -7.78
N PHE A 2 -3.47 -20.59 -6.53
CA PHE A 2 -2.90 -19.31 -6.11
C PHE A 2 -1.41 -19.52 -5.83
N LYS A 3 -0.54 -18.83 -6.59
CA LYS A 3 0.89 -18.78 -6.28
C LYS A 3 1.08 -17.95 -5.01
N SER A 4 1.53 -18.61 -3.95
CA SER A 4 2.07 -17.92 -2.77
C SER A 4 3.46 -17.45 -3.14
N PHE A 5 3.62 -16.14 -3.34
CA PHE A 5 4.94 -15.54 -3.43
C PHE A 5 5.47 -15.29 -2.02
N SER A 6 6.75 -15.58 -1.80
CA SER A 6 7.41 -15.13 -0.57
C SER A 6 7.38 -13.60 -0.56
N VAL A 7 7.07 -12.97 0.58
CA VAL A 7 7.05 -11.50 0.72
C VAL A 7 8.38 -10.88 0.27
N ASN A 8 9.48 -11.63 0.37
CA ASN A 8 10.80 -11.17 -0.09
C ASN A 8 10.98 -11.20 -1.62
N GLU A 9 10.20 -11.98 -2.36
CA GLU A 9 10.29 -12.07 -3.84
C GLU A 9 9.49 -10.98 -4.55
N LEU A 10 8.51 -10.36 -3.88
CA LEU A 10 7.72 -9.25 -4.44
C LEU A 10 8.37 -7.87 -4.20
N PHE A 11 9.32 -7.76 -3.27
CA PHE A 11 9.98 -6.50 -2.90
C PHE A 11 11.48 -6.55 -3.17
N GLY A 12 11.85 -6.84 -4.41
CA GLY A 12 13.20 -6.64 -4.93
C GLY A 12 13.62 -5.16 -5.05
N ILE A 13 13.26 -4.31 -4.08
CA ILE A 13 13.71 -2.91 -4.00
C ILE A 13 14.67 -2.83 -2.83
N MET A 14 15.97 -2.91 -3.13
CA MET A 14 17.05 -2.65 -2.17
C MET A 14 16.83 -1.28 -1.52
N GLY A 15 16.37 -1.26 -0.27
CA GLY A 15 16.08 -0.02 0.49
C GLY A 15 14.62 0.16 0.93
N SER A 16 13.70 -0.74 0.57
CA SER A 16 12.30 -0.66 1.01
C SER A 16 12.07 -1.35 2.37
N LYS A 17 11.17 -0.77 3.19
CA LYS A 17 10.74 -1.33 4.49
C LYS A 17 9.27 -1.73 4.41
N LEU A 18 8.96 -2.99 4.72
CA LEU A 18 7.57 -3.43 4.84
C LEU A 18 6.92 -2.81 6.08
N LEU A 19 5.90 -1.97 5.88
CA LEU A 19 5.14 -1.35 6.97
C LEU A 19 4.00 -2.24 7.49
N GLY A 20 3.60 -3.25 6.72
CA GLY A 20 2.61 -4.26 7.07
C GLY A 20 1.84 -4.77 5.86
N THR A 21 0.83 -5.60 6.08
CA THR A 21 -0.01 -6.15 5.01
C THR A 21 -1.48 -6.07 5.38
N THR A 22 -2.34 -5.87 4.39
CA THR A 22 -3.80 -5.96 4.51
C THR A 22 -4.34 -6.94 3.51
N LYS A 23 -5.45 -7.61 3.86
CA LYS A 23 -6.18 -8.42 2.91
C LYS A 23 -7.16 -7.54 2.14
N VAL A 24 -7.25 -7.77 0.85
CA VAL A 24 -8.31 -7.20 0.02
C VAL A 24 -9.64 -7.81 0.46
N THR A 25 -10.63 -6.95 0.67
CA THR A 25 -12.00 -7.35 1.02
C THR A 25 -12.96 -7.12 -0.14
N GLU A 26 -14.23 -7.46 0.05
CA GLU A 26 -15.26 -7.30 -0.98
C GLU A 26 -15.33 -5.86 -1.52
N GLY A 27 -15.58 -5.74 -2.82
CA GLY A 27 -15.56 -4.45 -3.50
C GLY A 27 -14.16 -3.86 -3.68
N TRP A 28 -13.11 -4.71 -3.68
CA TRP A 28 -11.71 -4.33 -3.92
C TRP A 28 -11.19 -3.28 -2.92
N LYS A 29 -11.66 -3.37 -1.68
CA LYS A 29 -11.28 -2.44 -0.61
C LYS A 29 -10.06 -2.96 0.14
N ILE A 30 -9.20 -2.04 0.54
CA ILE A 30 -8.11 -2.28 1.50
C ILE A 30 -8.26 -1.31 2.66
N SER A 31 -7.98 -1.80 3.87
CA SER A 31 -7.90 -0.93 5.04
C SER A 31 -6.51 -0.31 5.14
N LEU A 32 -6.43 0.97 5.47
CA LEU A 32 -5.17 1.61 5.82
C LEU A 32 -4.79 1.22 7.26
N ILE A 33 -3.68 0.49 7.44
CA ILE A 33 -3.22 0.11 8.78
C ILE A 33 -2.55 1.29 9.47
N LYS A 34 -2.55 1.25 10.82
CA LYS A 34 -2.02 2.32 11.67
C LYS A 34 -0.61 2.76 11.28
N GLU A 35 0.28 1.81 10.96
CA GLU A 35 1.66 2.14 10.60
C GLU A 35 1.75 2.86 9.26
N VAL A 36 0.97 2.46 8.25
CA VAL A 36 0.95 3.15 6.95
C VAL A 36 0.31 4.54 7.07
N ARG A 37 -0.76 4.70 7.85
CA ARG A 37 -1.38 6.01 8.12
C ARG A 37 -0.40 7.00 8.76
N LYS A 38 0.45 6.54 9.69
CA LYS A 38 1.48 7.39 10.32
C LYS A 38 2.49 7.91 9.30
N GLU A 39 2.93 7.07 8.37
CA GLU A 39 3.93 7.44 7.36
C GLU A 39 3.33 8.31 6.23
N LEU A 40 2.04 8.13 5.90
CA LEU A 40 1.34 8.92 4.87
C LEU A 40 1.07 10.37 5.28
N ASN A 41 1.10 10.68 6.59
CA ASN A 41 0.73 11.99 7.13
C ASN A 41 -0.64 12.50 6.62
N GLY A 42 -1.63 11.62 6.60
CA GLY A 42 -3.03 11.87 6.18
C GLY A 42 -3.78 10.55 6.03
N GLY A 43 -4.81 10.51 5.18
CA GLY A 43 -5.67 9.32 5.02
C GLY A 43 -6.70 9.21 6.13
N ASP A 44 -7.18 10.35 6.59
CA ASP A 44 -8.32 10.49 7.47
C ASP A 44 -9.64 10.32 6.72
N VAL A 45 -10.73 10.19 7.48
CA VAL A 45 -12.06 10.05 6.89
C VAL A 45 -12.41 11.34 6.15
N GLY A 46 -12.54 11.24 4.82
CA GLY A 46 -12.84 12.37 3.94
C GLY A 46 -11.66 12.78 3.05
N ASP A 47 -10.44 12.35 3.37
CA ASP A 47 -9.27 12.62 2.54
C ASP A 47 -9.36 11.85 1.22
N TYR A 48 -8.84 12.47 0.17
CA TYR A 48 -8.64 11.80 -1.11
C TYR A 48 -7.25 11.14 -1.13
N ILE A 49 -7.21 9.87 -1.55
CA ILE A 49 -5.96 9.14 -1.79
C ILE A 49 -5.78 9.01 -3.30
N ALA A 50 -4.64 9.49 -3.80
CA ALA A 50 -4.23 9.30 -5.17
C ALA A 50 -3.40 8.01 -5.30
N TYR A 51 -3.62 7.31 -6.41
CA TYR A 51 -2.85 6.14 -6.82
C TYR A 51 -2.10 6.52 -8.09
N ARG A 52 -0.77 6.39 -8.09
CA ARG A 52 0.07 6.67 -9.26
C ARG A 52 0.96 5.48 -9.58
N GLU A 53 1.20 5.26 -10.86
CA GLU A 53 2.26 4.37 -11.32
C GLU A 53 3.58 5.14 -11.39
N LYS A 54 4.64 4.57 -10.81
CA LYS A 54 6.00 5.11 -10.87
C LYS A 54 6.98 3.95 -10.92
N ASP A 55 7.79 3.91 -11.98
CA ASP A 55 8.84 2.90 -12.18
C ASP A 55 8.32 1.44 -12.10
N GLY A 56 7.05 1.22 -12.48
CA GLY A 56 6.38 -0.09 -12.42
C GLY A 56 5.73 -0.44 -11.08
N ASP A 57 5.91 0.42 -10.06
CA ASP A 57 5.25 0.30 -8.76
C ASP A 57 4.01 1.19 -8.67
N ILE A 58 3.03 0.77 -7.86
CA ILE A 58 1.89 1.62 -7.49
C ILE A 58 2.24 2.35 -6.20
N VAL A 59 2.31 3.68 -6.30
CA VAL A 59 2.52 4.59 -5.18
C VAL A 59 1.17 5.15 -4.74
N ILE A 60 0.98 5.24 -3.43
CA ILE A 60 -0.17 5.90 -2.80
C ILE A 60 0.29 7.21 -2.14
N GLU A 61 -0.48 8.27 -2.33
CA GLU A 61 -0.24 9.57 -1.73
C GLU A 61 -1.56 10.24 -1.33
N VAL A 62 -1.51 11.14 -0.36
CA VAL A 62 -2.65 12.00 -0.01
C VAL A 62 -2.75 13.09 -1.08
N LEU A 63 -3.96 13.36 -1.55
CA LEU A 63 -4.23 14.45 -2.47
C LEU A 63 -4.59 15.70 -1.67
N ASP A 64 -3.75 16.73 -1.77
CA ASP A 64 -3.99 18.06 -1.19
C ASP A 64 -5.12 18.82 -1.89
#